data_AF-A0A519MNW1-F1
#
_entry.id   AF-A0A519MNW1-F1
#
_cell.length_a   1.000
_cell.length_b   1.000
_cell.length_c   1.000
_cell.angle_alpha   90.00
_cell.angle_beta   90.00
_cell.angle_gamma   90.00
#
_symmetry.space_group_name_H-M   'P 1'
#
loop_
_entity.id
_entity.type
_entity.pdbx_description
1 polymer ?
#
loop_
_entity_poly.entity_id
_entity_poly.type
_entity_poly.pdbx_seq_one_letter_code
_entity_poly.pdbx_strand_id
1 'polypeptide(L)'
;AFRAKGNAAAIHDLISWSDSIAGIGREAQKQFLTFCIDMFRQALLLNYNAKELVFLEPAVHNFKLENFAPFVNGNNINQIFKELSDALYHIERNGNAKIILTDLSIKLTRLIHKK
;
A
#
# COMPACT_ATOMS: atom_id res chain seq x y z
N ALA A 1 -4.86 -4.98 -14.05
CA ALA A 1 -4.03 -6.16 -14.39
C ALA A 1 -3.24 -6.02 -15.71
N PHE A 2 -3.48 -5.00 -16.53
CA PHE A 2 -2.79 -4.78 -17.82
C PHE A 2 -2.04 -3.42 -17.91
N ARG A 3 -1.71 -2.79 -16.77
CA ARG A 3 -0.75 -1.65 -16.74
C ARG A 3 0.63 -2.04 -16.22
N ALA A 4 0.76 -3.11 -15.41
CA ALA A 4 2.07 -3.62 -14.97
C ALA A 4 2.64 -4.70 -15.90
N LYS A 5 1.81 -5.33 -16.74
CA LYS A 5 2.26 -6.26 -17.78
C LYS A 5 2.51 -5.47 -19.06
N GLY A 6 3.59 -4.66 -19.09
CA GLY A 6 4.06 -3.99 -20.31
C GLY A 6 4.24 -2.47 -20.27
N ASN A 7 4.06 -1.80 -19.13
CA ASN A 7 4.30 -0.34 -19.05
C ASN A 7 5.46 -0.02 -18.11
N ALA A 8 6.67 0.07 -18.66
CA ALA A 8 7.88 0.46 -17.92
C ALA A 8 7.69 1.78 -17.15
N ALA A 9 6.83 2.67 -17.64
CA ALA A 9 6.47 3.94 -16.98
C ALA A 9 5.83 3.73 -15.60
N ALA A 10 4.95 2.73 -15.44
CA ALA A 10 4.30 2.48 -14.15
C ALA A 10 5.28 1.97 -13.08
N ILE A 11 6.34 1.28 -13.50
CA ILE A 11 7.42 0.86 -12.60
C ILE A 11 8.28 2.08 -12.23
N HIS A 12 8.57 2.96 -13.19
CA HIS A 12 9.28 4.22 -12.91
C HIS A 12 8.51 5.12 -11.94
N ASP A 13 7.18 5.20 -12.06
CA ASP A 13 6.35 5.97 -11.13
C ASP A 13 6.41 5.39 -9.71
N LEU A 14 6.38 4.06 -9.56
CA LEU A 14 6.51 3.39 -8.26
C LEU A 14 7.90 3.60 -7.64
N ILE A 15 8.96 3.61 -8.45
CA ILE A 15 10.33 3.89 -7.99
C ILE A 15 10.44 5.36 -7.57
N SER A 16 9.94 6.29 -8.37
CA SER A 16 9.95 7.73 -8.06
C SER A 16 9.17 8.03 -6.78
N TRP A 17 8.05 7.36 -6.59
CA TRP A 17 7.26 7.44 -5.38
C TRP A 17 8.02 6.85 -4.18
N SER A 18 8.62 5.67 -4.33
CA SER A 18 9.44 5.03 -3.29
C SER A 18 10.61 5.90 -2.87
N ASP A 19 11.26 6.58 -3.82
CA ASP A 19 12.34 7.54 -3.58
C ASP A 19 11.86 8.75 -2.79
N SER A 20 10.67 9.28 -3.12
CA SER A 20 10.07 10.42 -2.41
C SER A 20 9.78 10.07 -0.95
N ILE A 21 9.21 8.89 -0.69
CA ILE A 21 8.95 8.40 0.67
C ILE A 21 10.26 8.04 1.38
N ALA A 22 11.24 7.45 0.70
CA ALA A 22 12.54 7.16 1.32
C ALA A 22 13.30 8.44 1.75
N GLY A 23 13.02 9.57 1.10
CA GLY A 23 13.57 10.88 1.46
C GLY A 23 12.94 11.51 2.70
N ILE A 24 11.78 11.03 3.16
CA ILE A 24 11.18 11.52 4.42
C ILE A 24 11.88 10.87 5.62
N GLY A 25 11.83 11.52 6.79
CA GLY A 25 12.42 10.99 8.02
C GLY A 25 11.81 9.65 8.44
N ARG A 26 12.59 8.81 9.13
CA ARG A 26 12.19 7.44 9.54
C ARG A 26 10.85 7.38 10.26
N GLU A 27 10.60 8.30 11.19
CA GLU A 27 9.32 8.34 11.92
C GLU A 27 8.13 8.57 10.97
N ALA A 28 8.29 9.46 9.99
CA ALA A 28 7.28 9.70 8.97
C ALA A 28 7.11 8.49 8.03
N GLN A 29 8.18 7.76 7.69
CA GLN A 29 8.09 6.51 6.94
C GLN A 29 7.28 5.45 7.69
N LYS A 30 7.51 5.30 8.99
CA LYS A 30 6.74 4.38 9.84
C LYS A 30 5.27 4.76 9.91
N GLN A 31 4.98 6.04 10.18
CA GLN A 31 3.61 6.56 10.19
C GLN A 31 2.92 6.32 8.85
N PHE A 32 3.64 6.49 7.75
CA PHE A 32 3.13 6.22 6.41
C PHE A 32 2.80 4.73 6.20
N LEU A 33 3.67 3.80 6.61
CA LEU A 33 3.40 2.37 6.51
C LEU A 33 2.24 1.92 7.41
N THR A 34 2.14 2.46 8.63
CA THR A 34 0.98 2.24 9.52
C THR A 34 -0.30 2.76 8.90
N PHE A 35 -0.28 3.96 8.31
CA PHE A 35 -1.42 4.49 7.57
C PHE A 35 -1.83 3.59 6.41
N CYS A 36 -0.87 3.02 5.67
CA CYS A 36 -1.17 2.06 4.61
C CYS A 36 -1.90 0.82 5.16
N ILE A 37 -1.42 0.25 6.28
CA ILE A 37 -2.07 -0.89 6.94
C ILE A 37 -3.53 -0.57 7.27
N ASP A 38 -3.80 0.59 7.88
CA ASP A 38 -5.15 1.02 8.20
C ASP A 38 -6.00 1.24 6.95
N MET A 39 -5.45 1.84 5.90
CA MET A 39 -6.15 2.04 4.62
C MET A 39 -6.56 0.70 3.99
N PHE A 40 -5.66 -0.30 3.96
CA PHE A 40 -5.98 -1.64 3.45
C PHE A 40 -7.04 -2.34 4.31
N ARG A 41 -6.99 -2.18 5.64
CA ARG A 41 -8.02 -2.71 6.54
C ARG A 41 -9.39 -2.10 6.24
N GLN A 42 -9.44 -0.80 6.01
CA GLN A 42 -10.69 -0.11 5.70
C GLN A 42 -11.22 -0.42 4.30
N ALA A 43 -10.34 -0.60 3.33
CA ALA A 43 -10.69 -1.12 2.01
C ALA A 43 -11.31 -2.52 2.11
N LEU A 44 -10.77 -3.41 2.95
CA LEU A 44 -11.33 -4.73 3.21
C LEU A 44 -12.74 -4.63 3.83
N LEU A 45 -12.90 -3.82 4.89
CA LEU A 45 -14.20 -3.64 5.53
C LEU A 45 -15.26 -3.14 4.54
N LEU A 46 -14.88 -2.18 3.69
CA LEU A 46 -15.75 -1.66 2.64
C LEU A 46 -16.11 -2.72 1.59
N ASN A 47 -15.15 -3.57 1.20
CA ASN A 47 -15.39 -4.69 0.26
C ASN A 47 -16.32 -5.76 0.83
N TYR A 48 -16.35 -5.93 2.15
CA TYR A 48 -17.23 -6.87 2.86
C TYR A 48 -18.54 -6.20 3.30
N ASN A 49 -18.87 -5.03 2.75
CA ASN A 49 -20.07 -4.24 3.04
C ASN A 49 -20.21 -3.79 4.51
N ALA A 50 -19.14 -3.82 5.31
CA ALA A 50 -19.11 -3.35 6.69
C ALA A 50 -18.87 -1.83 6.77
N LYS A 51 -19.71 -1.05 6.07
CA LYS A 51 -19.55 0.41 5.91
C LYS A 51 -19.55 1.19 7.22
N GLU A 52 -20.30 0.73 8.21
CA GLU A 52 -20.41 1.34 9.54
C GLU A 52 -19.07 1.31 10.31
N LEU A 53 -18.12 0.47 9.89
CA LEU A 53 -16.80 0.34 10.51
C LEU A 53 -15.69 1.09 9.73
N VAL A 54 -16.05 1.76 8.64
CA VAL A 54 -15.13 2.54 7.80
C VAL A 54 -15.18 4.00 8.25
N PHE A 55 -14.05 4.50 8.76
CA PHE A 55 -13.92 5.86 9.30
C PHE A 55 -12.89 6.71 8.55
N LEU A 56 -12.25 6.16 7.51
CA LEU A 56 -11.33 6.87 6.63
C LEU A 56 -12.16 7.78 5.73
N GLU A 57 -12.23 9.05 6.09
CA GLU A 57 -12.60 10.09 5.15
C GLU A 57 -11.34 10.53 4.40
N PRO A 58 -11.24 10.26 3.09
CA PRO A 58 -10.07 10.68 2.34
C PRO A 58 -9.99 12.20 2.30
N ALA A 59 -8.97 12.78 2.93
CA ALA A 59 -8.69 14.21 2.85
C ALA A 59 -8.31 14.66 1.42
N VAL A 60 -8.03 13.71 0.52
CA VAL A 60 -7.62 13.96 -0.86
C VAL A 60 -8.86 14.11 -1.74
N HIS A 61 -9.01 15.29 -2.33
CA HIS A 61 -10.05 15.57 -3.33
C HIS A 61 -10.00 14.50 -4.44
N ASN A 62 -11.13 13.86 -4.73
CA ASN A 62 -11.31 12.76 -5.69
C ASN A 62 -10.74 11.37 -5.33
N PHE A 63 -10.15 11.15 -4.15
CA PHE A 63 -9.87 9.78 -3.72
C PHE A 63 -11.14 9.13 -3.16
N LYS A 64 -11.61 8.07 -3.82
CA LYS A 64 -12.73 7.25 -3.33
C LYS A 64 -12.22 5.87 -2.94
N LEU A 65 -12.27 5.57 -1.65
CA LEU A 65 -11.90 4.24 -1.12
C LEU A 65 -12.75 3.13 -1.76
N GLU A 66 -13.98 3.44 -2.17
CA GLU A 66 -14.90 2.56 -2.90
C GLU A 66 -14.32 2.00 -4.19
N ASN A 67 -13.50 2.77 -4.91
CA ASN A 67 -12.86 2.30 -6.14
C ASN A 67 -11.69 1.35 -5.85
N PHE A 68 -11.14 1.42 -4.63
CA PHE A 68 -10.00 0.62 -4.21
C PHE A 68 -10.41 -0.68 -3.49
N ALA A 69 -11.51 -0.64 -2.74
CA ALA A 69 -12.03 -1.76 -1.97
C ALA A 69 -12.16 -3.09 -2.74
N PRO A 70 -12.66 -3.13 -3.99
CA PRO A 70 -12.78 -4.39 -4.75
C PRO A 70 -11.45 -5.12 -4.99
N PHE A 71 -10.32 -4.42 -4.90
CA PHE A 71 -8.99 -5.01 -5.10
C PHE A 71 -8.39 -5.59 -3.81
N VAL A 72 -9.03 -5.41 -2.66
CA VAL A 72 -8.55 -5.89 -1.35
C VAL A 72 -9.54 -6.91 -0.81
N ASN A 73 -9.17 -8.18 -0.80
CA ASN A 73 -10.06 -9.30 -0.47
C ASN A 73 -9.37 -10.32 0.44
N GLY A 74 -10.12 -11.34 0.90
CA GLY A 74 -9.58 -12.38 1.77
C GLY A 74 -8.38 -13.16 1.17
N ASN A 75 -8.27 -13.24 -0.16
CA ASN A 75 -7.20 -13.99 -0.82
C ASN A 75 -5.85 -13.24 -0.79
N ASN A 76 -5.86 -11.91 -0.72
CA ASN A 76 -4.65 -11.09 -0.78
C ASN A 76 -4.34 -10.32 0.51
N ILE A 77 -5.33 -10.02 1.36
CA ILE A 77 -5.14 -9.14 2.51
C ILE A 77 -4.06 -9.63 3.49
N ASN A 78 -4.02 -10.93 3.79
CA ASN A 78 -3.02 -11.48 4.71
C ASN A 78 -1.59 -11.31 4.18
N GLN A 79 -1.40 -11.43 2.86
CA GLN A 79 -0.10 -11.23 2.24
C GLN A 79 0.25 -9.74 2.19
N ILE A 80 -0.70 -8.88 1.86
CA ILE A 80 -0.52 -7.42 1.88
C ILE A 80 -0.11 -6.93 3.27
N PHE A 81 -0.84 -7.38 4.29
CA PHE A 81 -0.56 -7.03 5.69
C PHE A 81 0.84 -7.48 6.08
N LYS A 82 1.21 -8.72 5.77
CA LYS A 82 2.55 -9.24 6.05
C LYS A 82 3.65 -8.39 5.40
N GLU A 83 3.55 -8.10 4.10
CA GLU A 83 4.57 -7.32 3.40
C GLU A 83 4.71 -5.90 3.96
N LEU A 84 3.59 -5.27 4.36
CA LEU A 84 3.61 -3.97 5.03
C LEU A 84 4.25 -4.03 6.42
N SER A 85 3.91 -5.05 7.21
CA SER A 85 4.51 -5.26 8.54
C SER A 85 6.01 -5.56 8.47
N ASP A 86 6.43 -6.39 7.51
CA ASP A 86 7.84 -6.70 7.28
C ASP A 86 8.61 -5.45 6.84
N ALA A 87 8.05 -4.65 5.93
CA ALA A 87 8.64 -3.38 5.53
C ALA A 87 8.78 -2.42 6.73
N LEU A 88 7.73 -2.29 7.55
CA LEU A 88 7.75 -1.45 8.75
C LEU A 88 8.84 -1.90 9.72
N TYR A 89 8.92 -3.20 10.00
CA TYR A 89 9.95 -3.81 10.84
C TYR A 89 11.36 -3.54 10.31
N HIS A 90 11.58 -3.66 8.99
CA HIS A 90 12.89 -3.39 8.40
C HIS A 90 13.28 -1.91 8.47
N ILE A 91 12.32 -0.98 8.30
CA ILE A 91 12.56 0.46 8.50
C ILE A 91 12.95 0.77 9.96
N GLU A 92 12.27 0.15 10.92
CA GLU A 92 12.59 0.27 12.35
C GLU A 92 13.99 -0.23 12.68
N ARG A 93 14.45 -1.29 12.00
CA ARG A 93 15.79 -1.87 12.15
C ARG A 93 16.89 -1.13 11.40
N ASN A 94 16.65 0.12 10.97
CA ASN A 94 17.60 0.93 10.20
C ASN A 94 17.95 0.33 8.82
N GLY A 95 17.02 -0.41 8.21
CA GLY A 95 17.17 -0.87 6.84
C GLY A 95 17.15 0.28 5.83
N ASN A 96 17.65 0.02 4.62
CA ASN A 96 17.66 1.01 3.55
C ASN A 96 16.23 1.26 3.03
N ALA A 97 15.66 2.42 3.38
CA ALA A 97 14.27 2.76 3.06
C ALA A 97 13.96 2.71 1.56
N LYS A 98 14.87 3.17 0.71
CA LYS A 98 14.69 3.15 -0.74
C LYS A 98 14.53 1.72 -1.27
N ILE A 99 15.37 0.80 -0.82
CA ILE A 99 15.29 -0.61 -1.23
C ILE A 99 14.00 -1.25 -0.71
N ILE A 100 13.70 -1.06 0.58
CA ILE A 100 12.53 -1.66 1.23
C ILE A 100 11.21 -1.18 0.60
N LEU A 101 11.06 0.13 0.40
CA LEU A 101 9.85 0.72 -0.17
C LEU A 101 9.68 0.36 -1.66
N THR A 102 10.78 0.23 -2.39
CA THR A 102 10.74 -0.22 -3.79
C THR A 102 10.27 -1.67 -3.89
N ASP A 103 10.83 -2.56 -3.08
CA ASP A 103 10.41 -3.98 -3.03
C ASP A 103 8.93 -4.11 -2.63
N LEU A 104 8.51 -3.39 -1.57
CA LEU A 104 7.13 -3.33 -1.13
C LEU A 104 6.18 -2.88 -2.27
N SER A 105 6.52 -1.80 -2.97
CA SER A 105 5.70 -1.24 -4.06
C SER A 105 5.47 -2.25 -5.20
N ILE A 106 6.51 -3.00 -5.57
CA ILE A 106 6.43 -4.04 -6.59
C ILE A 106 5.54 -5.20 -6.13
N LYS A 107 5.72 -5.66 -4.88
CA LYS A 107 4.93 -6.74 -4.30
C LYS A 107 3.45 -6.37 -4.16
N LEU A 108 3.13 -5.18 -3.64
CA LEU A 108 1.75 -4.70 -3.52
C LEU A 108 1.05 -4.65 -4.88
N THR A 109 1.75 -4.18 -5.92
CA THR A 109 1.21 -4.16 -7.29
C THR A 109 0.81 -5.55 -7.77
N ARG A 110 1.57 -6.60 -7.40
CA ARG A 110 1.22 -8.00 -7.73
C ARG A 110 0.06 -8.51 -6.88
N LEU A 111 0.04 -8.21 -5.59
CA LEU A 111 -0.95 -8.73 -4.63
C LEU A 111 -2.36 -8.16 -4.87
N ILE A 112 -2.48 -6.89 -5.21
CA ILE A 112 -3.75 -6.22 -5.54
C ILE A 112 -4.42 -6.83 -6.78
N HIS A 113 -3.65 -7.47 -7.65
CA HIS A 113 -4.14 -8.12 -8.87
C HIS A 113 -4.30 -9.64 -8.73
N LYS A 114 -4.00 -10.19 -7.56
CA LYS A 114 -4.18 -11.61 -7.28
C LYS A 114 -5.69 -11.89 -7.14
N LYS A 115 -6.22 -12.74 -8.04
CA LYS A 115 -7.60 -13.22 -7.98
C LYS A 115 -7.72 -14.34 -6.95
#